data_AF-A0A1A8LAB1-F1
#
_entry.id   AF-A0A1A8LAB1-F1
#
_cell.length_a   1.000
_cell.length_b   1.000
_cell.length_c   1.000
_cell.angle_alpha   90.00
_cell.angle_beta   90.00
_cell.angle_gamma   90.00
#
_symmetry.space_group_name_H-M   'P 1'
#
loop_
_entity.id
_entity.type
_entity.pdbx_description
1 polymer ?
#
loop_
_entity_poly.entity_id
_entity_poly.type
_entity_poly.pdbx_seq_one_letter_code
_entity_poly.pdbx_strand_id
1 'polypeptide(L)' 'MMMLQDGSTQLICLTASSGVPLFTRGASRQLPFSVIGSLNGVHMFGGGQGVVLSSCDTDGGGKVVWR' A
#
# COMPACT_ATOMS: atom_id res chain seq x y z
N MET A 1 -7.48 -18.58 -4.64
CA MET A 1 -6.20 -18.24 -5.28
C MET A 1 -6.41 -16.99 -6.13
N MET A 2 -6.15 -15.80 -5.61
CA MET A 2 -6.18 -14.57 -6.42
C MET A 2 -4.80 -14.39 -7.06
N MET A 3 -4.72 -14.64 -8.36
CA MET A 3 -3.54 -14.36 -9.17
C MET A 3 -3.41 -12.84 -9.36
N LEU A 4 -2.34 -12.24 -8.87
CA LEU A 4 -1.91 -10.91 -9.32
C LEU A 4 -1.36 -11.06 -10.74
N GLN A 5 -2.16 -10.69 -11.75
CA GLN A 5 -1.81 -10.75 -13.17
C GLN A 5 -0.62 -9.85 -13.52
N ASP A 6 0.23 -10.32 -14.44
CA ASP A 6 1.35 -9.58 -15.02
C ASP A 6 0.90 -8.21 -15.56
N GLY A 7 1.61 -7.14 -15.18
CA GLY A 7 1.06 -5.76 -15.08
C GLY A 7 0.64 -5.34 -13.65
N SER A 8 1.13 -6.07 -12.64
CA SER A 8 0.61 -6.15 -11.26
C SER A 8 0.99 -5.01 -10.31
N THR A 9 1.89 -4.10 -10.69
CA THR A 9 2.37 -3.05 -9.80
C THR A 9 1.40 -1.88 -9.76
N GLN A 10 0.88 -1.57 -8.57
CA GLN A 10 0.06 -0.39 -8.32
C GLN A 10 0.82 0.61 -7.45
N LEU A 11 1.00 1.83 -7.96
CA LEU A 11 1.49 2.96 -7.21
C LEU A 11 0.31 3.74 -6.64
N ILE A 12 0.33 3.97 -5.33
CA ILE A 12 -0.64 4.80 -4.63
C ILE A 12 0.15 5.91 -3.94
N CYS A 13 -0.26 7.16 -4.16
CA CYS A 13 0.26 8.30 -3.43
C CYS A 13 -0.81 8.79 -2.47
N LEU A 14 -0.44 8.95 -1.19
CA LEU A 14 -1.32 9.39 -0.13
C LEU A 14 -0.85 10.72 0.44
N THR A 15 -1.77 11.46 1.07
CA THR A 15 -1.39 12.56 1.96
C THR A 15 -0.55 12.04 3.11
N ALA A 16 0.51 12.78 3.47
CA ALA A 16 1.49 12.36 4.47
C ALA A 16 0.90 12.08 5.87
N SER A 17 -0.20 12.75 6.23
CA SER A 17 -0.77 12.69 7.58
C SER A 17 -2.15 12.05 7.68
N SER A 18 -2.96 12.07 6.61
CA SER A 18 -4.35 11.56 6.65
C SER A 18 -4.58 10.28 5.86
N GLY A 19 -3.62 9.82 5.06
CA GLY A 19 -3.77 8.61 4.24
C GLY A 19 -4.78 8.75 3.11
N VAL A 20 -5.14 9.98 2.74
CA VAL A 20 -6.11 10.27 1.67
C VAL A 20 -5.40 10.07 0.32
N PRO A 21 -5.97 9.28 -0.61
CA PRO A 21 -5.40 9.09 -1.94
C PRO A 21 -5.32 10.40 -2.74
N LEU A 22 -4.13 10.74 -3.20
CA LEU A 22 -3.87 11.85 -4.13
C LEU A 22 -3.95 11.37 -5.57
N PHE A 23 -3.34 10.21 -5.87
CA PHE A 23 -3.49 9.54 -7.16
C PHE A 23 -3.19 8.05 -7.05
N THR A 24 -3.63 7.30 -8.06
CA THR A 24 -3.31 5.89 -8.23
C THR A 24 -2.92 5.65 -9.69
N ARG A 25 -1.84 4.90 -9.91
CA ARG A 25 -1.37 4.50 -11.24
C ARG A 25 -1.00 3.02 -11.23
N GLY A 26 -1.44 2.26 -12.23
CA GLY A 26 -1.06 0.85 -12.36
C GLY A 26 -2.27 -0.04 -12.66
N ALA A 27 -2.41 -1.13 -11.91
CA ALA A 27 -3.38 -2.19 -12.10
C ALA A 27 -4.77 -1.73 -12.56
N SER A 28 -5.45 -2.58 -13.36
CA SER A 28 -6.74 -2.33 -13.99
C SER A 28 -7.88 -1.99 -13.02
N ARG A 29 -7.70 -2.21 -11.71
CA ARG A 29 -8.68 -1.90 -10.67
C ARG A 29 -8.03 -1.23 -9.48
N GLN A 30 -8.58 -0.09 -9.06
CA GLN A 30 -8.16 0.59 -7.84
C GLN A 30 -8.44 -0.26 -6.60
N LEU A 31 -7.52 -0.22 -5.64
CA LEU A 31 -7.70 -0.91 -4.36
C LEU A 31 -8.84 -0.28 -3.55
N PRO A 32 -9.60 -1.08 -2.79
CA PRO A 32 -10.60 -0.56 -1.87
C PRO A 32 -10.00 0.43 -0.88
N PHE A 33 -10.76 1.47 -0.52
CA PHE A 33 -10.32 2.50 0.44
C PHE A 33 -9.91 1.90 1.80
N SER A 34 -10.58 0.85 2.24
CA SER A 34 -10.22 0.10 3.46
C SER A 34 -8.82 -0.49 3.38
N VAL A 35 -8.44 -1.08 2.25
CA VAL A 35 -7.11 -1.65 2.04
C VAL A 35 -6.05 -0.55 2.07
N ILE A 36 -6.31 0.57 1.38
CA ILE A 36 -5.40 1.73 1.38
C ILE A 36 -5.22 2.28 2.80
N GLY A 37 -6.31 2.47 3.53
CA GLY A 37 -6.29 2.93 4.92
C GLY A 37 -5.51 1.99 5.85
N SER A 38 -5.68 0.67 5.70
CA SER A 38 -4.92 -0.33 6.45
C SER A 38 -3.43 -0.28 6.14
N LEU A 39 -3.03 -0.16 4.87
CA LEU A 39 -1.62 -0.04 4.48
C LEU A 39 -0.97 1.24 5.02
N ASN A 40 -1.72 2.36 5.03
CA ASN A 40 -1.27 3.59 5.64
C ASN A 40 -1.15 3.46 7.17
N GLY A 41 -2.11 2.80 7.82
CA GLY A 41 -2.07 2.55 9.26
C GLY A 41 -0.83 1.77 9.69
N VAL A 42 -0.44 0.76 8.92
CA VAL A 42 0.80 0.00 9.14
C VAL A 42 2.02 0.91 9.06
N HIS A 43 2.13 1.74 8.01
CA HIS A 43 3.23 2.69 7.85
C HIS A 43 3.31 3.70 9.02
N MET A 44 2.18 4.29 9.38
CA MET A 44 2.08 5.26 10.48
C MET A 44 2.39 4.64 11.84
N PHE A 45 2.02 3.38 12.06
CA PHE A 45 2.37 2.66 13.28
C PHE A 45 3.89 2.53 13.45
N GLY A 46 4.60 2.12 12.39
CA GLY A 46 6.07 2.08 12.39
C GLY A 46 6.68 3.45 12.65
N GLY A 47 6.19 4.47 11.94
CA GLY A 47 6.65 5.86 12.11
C GLY A 47 6.45 6.39 13.53
N GLY A 48 5.32 6.05 14.17
CA GLY A 48 5.03 6.39 15.57
C GLY A 48 5.99 5.76 16.58
N GLN A 49 6.69 4.68 16.20
CA GLN A 49 7.73 4.02 17.01
C GLN A 49 9.16 4.44 16.61
N GLY A 50 9.31 5.42 15.71
CA GLY A 50 10.61 5.84 15.17
C GLY A 50 11.21 4.84 14.17
N VAL A 51 10.40 3.94 13.61
CA VAL A 51 10.83 2.91 12.64
C VAL A 51 10.37 3.28 11.24
N VAL A 52 11.25 3.10 10.26
CA VAL A 52 10.92 3.23 8.84
C VAL A 52 10.60 1.85 8.28
N LEU A 53 9.32 1.61 7.97
CA LEU A 53 8.88 0.40 7.29
C LEU A 53 9.18 0.53 5.79
N SER A 54 10.06 -0.32 5.26
CA SER A 54 10.47 -0.27 3.85
C SER A 54 9.59 -1.16 2.96
N SER A 55 9.27 -2.38 3.40
CA SER A 55 8.43 -3.31 2.65
C SER A 55 7.90 -4.47 3.50
N CYS A 56 6.86 -5.15 3.02
CA CYS A 56 6.41 -6.44 3.54
C CYS A 56 5.93 -7.36 2.42
N ASP A 57 5.91 -8.66 2.70
CA ASP A 57 5.30 -9.68 1.86
C ASP A 57 3.93 -10.06 2.43
N THR A 58 2.98 -10.36 1.54
CA THR A 58 1.63 -10.82 1.92
C THR A 58 1.51 -12.31 1.67
N ASP A 59 0.65 -12.99 2.45
CA ASP A 59 0.39 -14.43 2.29
C ASP A 59 -0.11 -14.81 0.89
N GLY A 60 -0.66 -13.84 0.14
CA GLY A 60 -1.07 -13.99 -1.26
C GLY A 60 0.07 -13.91 -2.28
N GLY A 61 1.33 -13.79 -1.84
CA GLY A 61 2.50 -13.64 -2.71
C GLY A 61 2.70 -12.22 -3.23
N GLY A 62 2.02 -11.23 -2.67
CA GLY A 62 2.21 -9.82 -3.03
C GLY A 62 3.32 -9.17 -2.20
N LYS A 63 3.90 -8.08 -2.71
CA LYS A 63 4.86 -7.25 -1.97
C LYS A 63 4.34 -5.81 -1.89
N VAL A 64 4.36 -5.24 -0.69
CA VAL A 64 4.08 -3.82 -0.46
C VAL A 64 5.39 -3.11 -0.16
N VAL A 65 5.60 -1.93 -0.74
CA VAL A 65 6.77 -1.09 -0.52
C VAL A 65 6.30 0.31 -0.15
N TRP A 66 6.84 0.87 0.93
CA TRP A 66 6.59 2.26 1.34
C TRP A 66 7.80 3.13 0.99
N ARG A 67 7.53 4.39 0.63
CA ARG A 67 8.51 5.39 0.19
C ARG A 67 8.21 6.74 0.80
#